data_AF-A0A8T4DFU9-F1
#
_entry.id   AF-A0A8T4DFU9-F1
#
_cell.length_a   1.000
_cell.length_b   1.000
_cell.length_c   1.000
_cell.angle_alpha   90.00
_cell.angle_beta   90.00
_cell.angle_gamma   90.00
#
_symmetry.space_group_name_H-M   'P 1'
#
loop_
_entity.id
_entity.type
_entity.pdbx_description
1 polymer ?
#
loop_
_entity_poly.entity_id
_entity_poly.type
_entity_poly.pdbx_seq_one_letter_code
_entity_poly.pdbx_strand_id
1 'polypeptide(L)'
;MQKFEKRQEYEDSTSGSLIPRAMFDSMSIPHYEGSELDQKIEDLTKTIEMLGMEVNILKDKVDELETKSGSMPVNFRIIEVKEATVEEAREKIFEYYKEHEGESIYPDDVADELGLDLKITMQAVKELMKEGSLKEEK
;
A
#
# COMPACT_ATOMS: atom_id res chain seq x y z
N MET A 1 -0.77 10.66 75.38
CA MET A 1 -0.94 9.67 74.31
C MET A 1 0.42 9.43 73.67
N GLN A 2 0.97 8.22 73.80
CA GLN A 2 1.71 7.45 72.79
C GLN A 2 2.08 6.11 73.48
N LYS A 3 1.54 5.01 72.97
CA LYS A 3 1.76 3.65 73.46
C LYS A 3 2.85 3.01 72.60
N PHE A 4 3.90 2.50 73.23
CA PHE A 4 4.84 1.57 72.65
C PHE A 4 4.92 0.33 73.55
N GLU A 5 5.37 -0.78 72.95
CA GLU A 5 5.71 -2.08 73.52
C GLU A 5 4.60 -3.15 73.56
N LYS A 6 4.65 -4.03 72.55
CA LYS A 6 5.14 -5.41 72.73
C LYS A 6 5.23 -6.10 71.37
N ARG A 7 6.42 -6.52 70.95
CA ARG A 7 6.59 -7.58 69.94
C ARG A 7 6.96 -8.85 70.68
N GLN A 8 6.20 -9.92 70.41
CA GLN A 8 6.40 -11.23 70.98
C GLN A 8 7.61 -11.93 70.35
N GLU A 9 8.35 -12.62 71.21
CA GLU A 9 9.33 -13.65 70.91
C GLU A 9 8.66 -14.85 70.24
N TYR A 10 9.29 -15.38 69.20
CA TYR A 10 9.11 -16.76 68.77
C TYR A 10 10.51 -17.35 68.57
N GLU A 11 10.98 -18.10 69.57
CA GLU A 11 12.11 -19.01 69.42
C GLU A 11 11.58 -20.32 68.85
N ASP A 12 11.81 -20.56 67.56
CA ASP A 12 11.55 -21.86 66.96
C ASP A 12 12.82 -22.73 67.00
N SER A 13 12.61 -23.92 67.55
CA SER A 13 13.59 -24.97 67.74
C SER A 13 14.20 -25.40 66.40
N THR A 14 15.51 -25.24 66.23
CA THR A 14 16.27 -26.03 65.24
C THR A 14 17.49 -26.67 65.90
N SER A 15 17.29 -27.95 66.23
CA SER A 15 18.33 -28.96 66.30
C SER A 15 19.06 -29.06 64.95
N GLY A 16 19.98 -28.13 64.69
CA GLY A 16 20.82 -28.10 63.51
C GLY A 16 22.25 -28.51 63.86
N SER A 17 22.67 -29.69 63.44
CA SER A 17 24.08 -30.11 63.43
C SER A 17 24.94 -29.03 62.75
N LEU A 18 25.79 -28.36 63.52
CA LEU A 18 26.77 -27.38 63.03
C LEU A 18 27.78 -28.11 62.13
N ILE A 19 27.59 -28.02 60.81
CA ILE A 19 28.58 -28.50 59.84
C ILE A 19 29.81 -27.59 59.95
N PRO A 20 31.03 -28.13 60.20
CA PRO A 20 32.23 -27.32 60.32
C PRO A 20 32.53 -26.54 59.04
N ARG A 21 32.93 -25.27 59.18
CA ARG A 21 33.24 -24.31 58.10
C ARG A 21 34.15 -24.90 57.00
N ALA A 22 35.06 -25.80 57.36
CA ALA A 22 35.97 -26.47 56.43
C ALA A 22 35.27 -27.37 55.39
N MET A 23 34.06 -27.85 55.66
CA MET A 23 33.29 -28.62 54.67
C MET A 23 32.63 -27.71 53.61
N PHE A 24 32.36 -26.46 53.95
CA PHE A 24 31.78 -25.48 53.03
C PHE A 24 32.77 -25.10 51.92
N ASP A 25 34.06 -24.98 52.25
CA ASP A 25 35.12 -24.67 51.26
C ASP A 25 35.42 -25.83 50.31
N SER A 26 34.98 -27.06 50.62
CA SER A 26 35.14 -28.23 49.75
C SER A 26 33.97 -28.46 48.80
N MET A 27 32.89 -27.69 48.92
CA MET A 27 31.77 -27.76 47.99
C MET A 27 32.07 -26.87 46.78
N SER A 28 32.52 -27.49 45.69
CA SER A 28 32.47 -26.86 44.38
C SER A 28 31.01 -26.54 44.07
N ILE A 29 30.63 -25.27 44.19
CA ILE A 29 29.32 -24.79 43.76
C ILE A 29 29.24 -25.05 42.26
N PRO A 30 28.30 -25.88 41.76
CA PRO A 30 28.15 -26.07 40.34
C PRO A 30 27.83 -24.72 39.70
N HIS A 31 28.65 -24.30 38.73
CA HIS A 31 28.34 -23.14 37.90
C HIS A 31 27.00 -23.39 37.21
N TYR A 32 25.97 -22.68 37.65
CA TYR A 32 24.64 -22.76 37.08
C TYR A 32 24.70 -22.19 35.66
N GLU A 33 24.24 -22.95 34.66
CA GLU A 33 24.25 -22.62 33.24
C GLU A 33 23.30 -21.44 32.94
N GLY A 34 23.72 -20.21 33.24
CA GLY A 34 23.05 -18.99 32.79
C GLY A 34 23.20 -18.74 31.29
N SER A 35 24.19 -19.36 30.64
CA SER A 35 24.60 -19.04 29.27
C SER A 35 23.58 -19.41 28.19
N GLU A 36 22.83 -20.51 28.35
CA GLU A 36 21.97 -21.00 27.27
C GLU A 36 20.64 -20.20 27.18
N LEU A 37 20.12 -19.74 28.31
CA LEU A 37 18.95 -18.86 28.35
C LEU A 37 19.30 -17.45 27.88
N ASP A 38 20.44 -16.92 28.31
CA ASP A 38 20.93 -15.62 27.88
C ASP A 38 21.14 -15.58 26.35
N GLN A 39 21.69 -16.66 25.78
CA GLN A 39 21.88 -16.79 24.34
C GLN A 39 20.55 -16.86 23.57
N LYS A 40 19.56 -17.60 24.09
CA LYS A 40 18.20 -17.63 23.50
C LYS A 40 17.52 -16.26 23.56
N ILE A 41 17.73 -15.50 24.65
CA ILE A 41 17.22 -14.13 24.78
C ILE A 41 17.87 -13.23 23.72
N GLU A 42 19.19 -13.30 23.56
CA GLU A 42 19.91 -12.51 22.55
C GLU A 42 19.46 -12.83 21.12
N ASP A 43 19.28 -14.10 20.79
CA ASP A 43 18.82 -14.54 19.46
C ASP A 43 17.38 -14.11 19.18
N LEU A 44 16.50 -14.16 20.19
CA LEU A 44 15.14 -13.63 20.09
C LEU A 44 15.15 -12.12 19.88
N THR A 45 16.01 -11.37 20.58
CA THR A 45 16.14 -9.92 20.38
C THR A 45 16.53 -9.58 18.95
N LYS A 46 17.55 -10.25 18.39
CA LYS A 46 17.96 -10.05 16.99
C LYS A 46 16.83 -10.36 16.01
N THR A 47 16.06 -11.42 16.27
CA THR A 47 14.92 -11.80 15.42
C THR A 47 13.82 -10.74 15.45
N ILE A 48 13.51 -10.19 16.61
CA ILE A 48 12.52 -9.11 16.77
C ILE A 48 12.96 -7.86 15.99
N GLU A 49 14.24 -7.51 16.05
CA GLU A 49 14.80 -6.38 15.31
C GLU A 49 14.70 -6.59 13.78
N MET A 50 15.06 -7.78 13.29
CA MET A 50 14.93 -8.12 11.86
C MET A 50 13.48 -8.05 11.38
N LEU A 51 12.54 -8.63 12.13
CA LEU A 51 11.13 -8.57 11.80
C LEU A 51 10.59 -7.13 11.83
N GLY A 52 11.07 -6.30 12.75
CA GLY A 52 10.75 -4.87 12.79
C GLY A 52 11.17 -4.15 11.51
N MET A 53 12.36 -4.44 10.99
CA MET A 53 12.84 -3.88 9.71
C MET A 53 11.98 -4.35 8.53
N GLU A 54 11.66 -5.64 8.46
CA GLU A 54 10.82 -6.20 7.39
C GLU A 54 9.41 -5.59 7.38
N VAL A 55 8.80 -5.40 8.56
CA VAL A 55 7.48 -4.76 8.69
C VAL A 55 7.52 -3.31 8.21
N ASN A 56 8.59 -2.57 8.50
CA ASN A 56 8.72 -1.19 8.02
C ASN A 56 8.83 -1.14 6.49
N ILE A 57 9.65 -2.01 5.89
CA ILE A 57 9.76 -2.11 4.43
C ILE A 57 8.40 -2.47 3.80
N LEU A 58 7.62 -3.36 4.44
CA LEU A 58 6.29 -3.71 3.96
C LEU A 58 5.32 -2.53 4.02
N LYS A 59 5.35 -1.75 5.11
CA LYS A 59 4.52 -0.54 5.24
C LYS A 59 4.82 0.45 4.13
N ASP A 60 6.09 0.74 3.88
CA ASP A 60 6.50 1.67 2.82
C ASP A 60 5.99 1.19 1.44
N LYS A 61 6.07 -0.11 1.17
CA LYS A 61 5.56 -0.70 -0.08
C LYS A 61 4.03 -0.64 -0.19
N VAL A 62 3.32 -0.81 0.92
CA VAL A 62 1.85 -0.68 0.94
C VAL A 62 1.44 0.76 0.66
N ASP A 63 2.11 1.74 1.28
CA ASP A 63 1.87 3.16 1.05
C ASP A 63 2.15 3.54 -0.42
N GLU A 64 3.23 3.01 -1.01
CA GLU A 64 3.52 3.17 -2.45
C GLU A 64 2.44 2.56 -3.37
N LEU A 65 1.83 1.45 -2.96
CA LEU A 65 0.77 0.81 -3.74
C LEU A 65 -0.56 1.56 -3.59
N GLU A 66 -0.89 2.03 -2.39
CA GLU A 66 -2.09 2.83 -2.14
C GLU A 66 -2.03 4.17 -2.89
N THR A 67 -0.86 4.81 -2.96
CA THR A 67 -0.65 6.02 -3.76
C THR A 67 -0.77 5.77 -5.26
N LYS A 68 -0.25 4.64 -5.77
CA LYS A 68 -0.40 4.24 -7.19
C LYS A 68 -1.83 3.82 -7.55
N SER A 69 -2.54 3.16 -6.64
CA SER A 69 -3.92 2.70 -6.85
C SER A 69 -4.96 3.80 -6.61
N GLY A 70 -4.67 4.77 -5.74
CA GLY A 70 -5.57 5.86 -5.38
C GLY A 70 -5.50 7.08 -6.30
N SER A 71 -4.54 7.12 -7.22
CA SER A 71 -4.29 8.29 -8.08
C SER A 71 -4.48 7.99 -9.57
N MET A 72 -5.67 7.54 -9.94
CA MET A 72 -6.26 8.02 -11.20
C MET A 72 -7.70 8.44 -10.94
N PRO A 73 -8.03 9.75 -10.99
CA PRO A 73 -9.39 10.15 -11.25
C PRO A 73 -9.71 9.67 -12.67
N VAL A 74 -10.28 8.46 -12.77
CA VAL A 74 -10.80 7.97 -14.03
C VAL A 74 -12.11 8.74 -14.25
N ASN A 75 -12.02 9.85 -14.97
CA ASN A 75 -13.19 10.60 -15.44
C ASN A 75 -13.88 9.74 -16.51
N PHE A 76 -14.76 8.83 -16.09
CA PHE A 76 -15.62 8.11 -17.02
C PHE A 76 -16.71 9.07 -17.52
N ARG A 77 -16.56 9.60 -18.73
CA ARG A 77 -17.64 10.30 -19.44
C ARG A 77 -18.54 9.22 -20.06
N ILE A 78 -19.76 9.07 -19.57
CA ILE A 78 -20.74 8.16 -20.18
C ILE A 78 -21.40 8.91 -21.33
N ILE A 79 -21.16 8.44 -22.55
CA ILE A 79 -21.70 9.03 -23.79
C ILE A 79 -22.67 8.01 -24.39
N GLU A 80 -23.91 8.44 -24.65
CA GLU A 80 -24.91 7.62 -25.32
C GLU A 80 -24.63 7.63 -26.83
N VAL A 81 -24.15 6.50 -27.34
CA VAL A 81 -23.87 6.35 -28.78
C VAL A 81 -25.18 6.17 -29.53
N LYS A 82 -25.49 7.08 -30.44
CA LYS A 82 -26.64 6.95 -31.34
C LYS A 82 -26.28 6.04 -32.51
N GLU A 83 -27.17 5.11 -32.87
CA GLU A 83 -27.06 4.39 -34.14
C GLU A 83 -27.22 5.39 -35.30
N ALA A 84 -26.12 5.70 -35.96
CA ALA A 84 -26.08 6.54 -37.16
C ALA A 84 -25.45 5.74 -38.30
N THR A 85 -25.93 5.96 -39.52
CA THR A 85 -25.24 5.40 -40.70
C THR A 85 -23.95 6.18 -40.98
N VAL A 86 -23.03 5.58 -41.74
CA VAL A 86 -21.77 6.25 -42.13
C VAL A 86 -22.07 7.55 -42.90
N GLU A 87 -23.12 7.57 -43.72
CA GLU A 87 -23.53 8.72 -44.53
C GLU A 87 -24.03 9.88 -43.65
N GLU A 88 -24.88 9.59 -42.67
CA GLU A 88 -25.38 10.59 -41.71
C GLU A 88 -24.27 11.10 -40.79
N ALA A 89 -23.38 10.20 -40.35
CA ALA A 89 -22.20 10.57 -39.57
C ALA A 89 -21.30 11.51 -40.38
N ARG A 90 -21.09 11.23 -41.68
CA ARG A 90 -20.25 12.05 -42.56
C ARG A 90 -20.75 13.48 -42.68
N GLU A 91 -22.05 13.69 -42.85
CA GLU A 91 -22.64 15.03 -42.95
C GLU A 91 -22.44 15.81 -41.63
N LYS A 92 -22.78 15.20 -40.50
CA LYS A 92 -22.60 15.81 -39.18
C LYS A 92 -21.15 16.11 -38.83
N ILE A 93 -20.25 15.19 -39.14
CA ILE A 93 -18.81 15.36 -38.92
C ILE A 93 -18.29 16.51 -39.78
N PHE A 94 -18.70 16.56 -41.06
CA PHE A 94 -18.28 17.65 -41.95
C PHE A 94 -18.77 19.01 -41.45
N GLU A 95 -20.03 19.11 -41.00
CA GLU A 95 -20.55 20.35 -40.39
C GLU A 95 -19.79 20.72 -39.12
N TYR A 96 -19.49 19.75 -38.26
CA TYR A 96 -18.74 19.97 -37.02
C TYR A 96 -17.34 20.54 -37.29
N TYR A 97 -16.57 19.93 -38.20
CA TYR A 97 -15.25 20.45 -38.59
C TYR A 97 -15.34 21.82 -39.27
N LYS A 98 -16.43 22.10 -39.99
CA LYS A 98 -16.64 23.41 -40.62
C LYS A 98 -16.94 24.50 -39.59
N GLU A 99 -17.73 24.20 -38.58
CA GLU A 99 -18.01 25.13 -37.47
C GLU A 99 -16.75 25.44 -36.65
N HIS A 100 -15.81 24.50 -36.60
CA HIS A 100 -14.54 24.63 -35.90
C HIS A 100 -13.35 24.77 -36.87
N GLU A 101 -13.57 25.40 -38.03
CA GLU A 101 -12.54 25.59 -39.05
C GLU A 101 -11.33 26.35 -38.47
N GLY A 102 -10.15 25.75 -38.57
CA GLY A 102 -8.89 26.30 -38.04
C GLY A 102 -8.48 25.78 -36.66
N GLU A 103 -9.28 24.88 -36.07
CA GLU A 103 -8.92 24.13 -34.87
C GLU A 103 -8.42 22.73 -35.23
N SER A 104 -7.39 22.27 -34.50
CA SER A 104 -6.87 20.91 -34.61
C SER A 104 -7.71 19.98 -33.75
N ILE A 105 -8.69 19.33 -34.37
CA ILE A 105 -9.65 18.47 -33.68
C ILE A 105 -9.37 17.02 -34.02
N TYR A 106 -9.30 16.16 -33.00
CA TYR A 106 -9.12 14.74 -33.21
C TYR A 106 -10.46 14.02 -33.42
N PRO A 107 -10.50 12.96 -34.25
CA PRO A 107 -11.74 12.23 -34.53
C PRO A 107 -12.41 11.61 -33.30
N ASP A 108 -11.68 11.29 -32.24
CA ASP A 108 -12.22 10.80 -30.97
C ASP A 108 -13.00 11.89 -30.22
N ASP A 109 -12.48 13.12 -30.16
CA ASP A 109 -13.21 14.26 -29.59
C ASP A 109 -14.53 14.49 -30.35
N VAL A 110 -14.51 14.39 -31.67
CA VAL A 110 -15.72 14.52 -32.51
C VAL A 110 -16.71 13.39 -32.24
N ALA A 111 -16.22 12.16 -32.07
CA ALA A 111 -17.08 11.02 -31.77
C ALA A 111 -17.81 11.23 -30.43
N ASP A 112 -17.09 11.73 -29.43
CA ASP A 112 -17.62 12.01 -28.11
C ASP A 112 -18.65 13.15 -28.13
N GLU A 113 -18.34 14.27 -28.78
CA GLU A 113 -19.21 15.45 -28.84
C GLU A 113 -20.47 15.19 -29.68
N LEU A 114 -20.37 14.39 -30.75
CA LEU A 114 -21.51 14.03 -31.60
C LEU A 114 -22.27 12.78 -31.11
N GLY A 115 -21.76 12.07 -30.10
CA GLY A 115 -22.32 10.81 -29.61
C GLY A 115 -22.34 9.73 -30.69
N LEU A 116 -21.27 9.66 -31.49
CA LEU A 116 -21.11 8.72 -32.60
C LEU A 116 -20.17 7.59 -32.20
N ASP A 117 -20.35 6.42 -32.81
CA ASP A 117 -19.41 5.32 -32.66
C ASP A 117 -18.06 5.70 -33.27
N LEU A 118 -16.97 5.53 -32.51
CA LEU A 118 -15.62 5.92 -32.93
C LEU A 118 -15.21 5.26 -34.26
N LYS A 119 -15.61 4.01 -34.51
CA LYS A 119 -15.26 3.32 -35.75
C LYS A 119 -15.97 3.96 -36.95
N ILE A 120 -17.23 4.35 -36.78
CA ILE A 120 -17.99 5.08 -37.81
C ILE A 120 -17.36 6.46 -38.03
N THR A 121 -17.02 7.18 -36.97
CA THR A 121 -16.38 8.49 -37.04
C THR A 121 -15.05 8.43 -37.79
N MET A 122 -14.17 7.47 -37.45
CA MET A 122 -12.90 7.29 -38.16
C MET A 122 -13.09 6.94 -39.64
N GLN A 123 -14.10 6.14 -39.98
CA GLN A 123 -14.41 5.82 -41.37
C GLN A 123 -14.85 7.07 -42.15
N ALA A 124 -15.78 7.84 -41.59
CA ALA A 124 -16.30 9.05 -42.20
C ALA A 124 -15.21 10.12 -42.38
N VAL A 125 -14.37 10.36 -41.36
CA VAL A 125 -13.23 11.30 -41.47
C VAL A 125 -12.26 10.87 -42.56
N LYS A 126 -11.93 9.58 -42.65
CA LYS A 126 -11.03 9.05 -43.68
C LYS A 126 -11.59 9.23 -45.09
N GLU A 127 -12.90 9.08 -45.26
CA GLU A 127 -13.57 9.35 -46.54
C GLU A 127 -13.53 10.84 -46.89
N LEU A 128 -13.86 11.72 -45.94
CA LEU A 128 -13.78 13.17 -46.13
C LEU A 128 -12.36 13.66 -46.46
N MET A 129 -11.33 13.06 -45.86
CA MET A 129 -9.93 13.33 -46.22
C MET A 129 -9.57 12.86 -47.63
N LYS A 130 -10.06 11.68 -48.05
CA LYS A 130 -9.85 11.18 -49.43
C LYS A 130 -10.54 12.07 -50.47
N GLU A 131 -11.71 12.61 -50.14
CA GLU A 131 -12.46 13.55 -51.00
C GLU A 131 -11.80 14.94 -51.05
N GLY A 132 -10.83 15.23 -50.17
CA GLY A 132 -10.16 16.52 -50.05
C GLY A 132 -10.95 17.58 -49.29
N SER A 133 -12.07 17.18 -48.68
CA SER A 133 -12.95 18.01 -47.86
C SER A 133 -12.35 18.33 -46.48
N LEU A 134 -11.49 17.44 -45.97
CA LEU A 134 -10.69 17.63 -44.76
C LEU A 134 -9.20 17.47 -45.07
N LYS A 135 -8.35 18.13 -44.28
CA LYS A 135 -6.88 18.03 -44.38
C LYS A 135 -6.30 17.62 -43.04
N GLU A 136 -5.28 16.77 -43.08
CA GLU A 136 -4.44 16.52 -41.91
C GLU A 136 -3.60 17.78 -41.63
N GLU A 137 -3.66 18.28 -40.40
CA GLU A 137 -2.64 19.19 -39.90
C GLU A 137 -1.36 18.40 -39.60
N LYS A 138 -0.21 18.97 -39.97
CA LYS A 138 1.12 18.34 -39.85
C LYS A 138 1.89 18.85 -38.63
#